data_AF-A0AA96QQD3-F1
#
_entry.id   AF-A0AA96QQD3-F1
#
_cell.length_a   1.000
_cell.length_b   1.000
_cell.length_c   1.000
_cell.angle_alpha   90.00
_cell.angle_beta   90.00
_cell.angle_gamma   90.00
#
_symmetry.space_group_name_H-M   'P 1'
#
loop_
_entity.id
_entity.type
_entity.pdbx_description
1 polymer ?
#
loop_
_entity_poly.entity_id
_entity_poly.type
_entity_poly.pdbx_seq_one_letter_code
_entity_poly.pdbx_strand_id
1 'polypeptide(L)'
;MPLNRRRLLAAGATGLAGAALGGAGVAGAATWETVLSGSFASYATLQSAWNYLYPWGSDHNGSARMYASASDHNHVYLESGGVLVVKASRITWDEGTSSSDPHLPIHYHSGALHAKQQILVNDQFPEWEVRGEFQAPSAKGTWPAFWLTGANTWPPESDILEFKGDARNWFNTYRNASGAWSNTIKTVSNPGSWHGYRAWIAKVNATDVDIHYYLDGTWVGRHRGAGFVNQPMWLIVNMQMEGSSGAPGPSADTFYRAREVYVGRTRA
;
A
#
# COMPACT_ATOMS: atom_id res chain seq x y z
N MET A 1 -67.33 9.41 55.28
CA MET A 1 -66.31 9.09 54.26
C MET A 1 -66.54 7.66 53.78
N PRO A 2 -66.42 7.38 52.47
CA PRO A 2 -67.55 6.84 51.74
C PRO A 2 -67.33 5.47 51.07
N LEU A 3 -68.48 4.88 50.73
CA LEU A 3 -68.80 3.99 49.60
C LEU A 3 -68.43 2.50 49.64
N ASN A 4 -69.31 1.77 48.96
CA ASN A 4 -69.78 0.40 49.18
C ASN A 4 -69.91 -0.27 47.80
N ARG A 5 -69.73 -1.61 47.74
CA ARG A 5 -70.13 -2.54 46.65
C ARG A 5 -69.38 -2.38 45.30
N ARG A 6 -69.09 -3.39 44.48
CA ARG A 6 -69.68 -4.73 44.23
C ARG A 6 -68.69 -5.56 43.39
N ARG A 7 -68.78 -6.90 43.47
CA ARG A 7 -68.16 -7.87 42.56
C ARG A 7 -68.72 -7.77 41.14
N LEU A 8 -67.90 -8.10 40.13
CA LEU A 8 -68.30 -8.83 38.92
C LEU A 8 -67.07 -9.42 38.20
N LEU A 9 -67.12 -10.73 37.96
CA LEU A 9 -66.32 -11.49 36.99
C LEU A 9 -66.94 -11.32 35.61
N ALA A 10 -66.14 -11.17 34.54
CA ALA A 10 -66.42 -11.74 33.22
C ALA A 10 -65.20 -11.62 32.30
N ALA A 11 -64.99 -12.69 31.54
CA ALA A 11 -63.93 -12.93 30.56
C ALA A 11 -64.10 -12.12 29.25
N GLY A 12 -63.04 -12.06 28.43
CA GLY A 12 -63.17 -11.68 27.02
C GLY A 12 -61.88 -11.47 26.23
N ALA A 13 -61.62 -12.42 25.32
CA ALA A 13 -61.05 -12.25 23.98
C ALA A 13 -59.57 -11.85 23.76
N THR A 14 -58.80 -12.85 23.34
CA THR A 14 -57.92 -12.90 22.15
C THR A 14 -57.57 -11.58 21.45
N GLY A 15 -56.28 -11.25 21.47
CA GLY A 15 -55.62 -10.36 20.50
C GLY A 15 -54.27 -10.95 20.11
N LEU A 16 -54.19 -11.53 18.91
CA LEU A 16 -52.96 -11.98 18.25
C LEU A 16 -52.10 -10.74 17.95
N ALA A 17 -50.99 -10.57 18.64
CA ALA A 17 -49.86 -9.77 18.18
C ALA A 17 -48.69 -10.72 17.93
N GLY A 18 -48.69 -11.34 16.75
CA GLY A 18 -47.50 -11.99 16.22
C GLY A 18 -46.48 -10.90 15.92
N ALA A 19 -45.62 -10.62 16.90
CA ALA A 19 -44.40 -9.89 16.66
C ALA A 19 -43.53 -10.75 15.73
N ALA A 20 -43.54 -10.43 14.44
CA ALA A 20 -42.52 -10.87 13.53
C ALA A 20 -41.21 -10.23 14.02
N LEU A 21 -40.51 -10.93 14.92
CA LEU A 21 -39.10 -10.72 15.17
C LEU A 21 -38.40 -11.06 13.86
N GLY A 22 -38.26 -10.06 12.99
CA GLY A 22 -37.34 -10.12 11.88
C GLY A 22 -36.00 -10.55 12.45
N GLY A 23 -35.55 -11.73 12.06
CA GLY A 23 -34.25 -12.23 12.48
C GLY A 23 -33.22 -11.19 12.08
N ALA A 24 -32.67 -10.49 13.08
CA ALA A 24 -31.42 -9.80 12.90
C ALA A 24 -30.44 -10.90 12.47
N GLY A 25 -30.08 -10.90 11.18
CA GLY A 25 -29.02 -11.77 10.69
C GLY A 25 -27.84 -11.59 11.63
N VAL A 26 -27.36 -12.70 12.19
CA VAL A 26 -26.17 -12.68 13.04
C VAL A 26 -25.06 -12.16 12.14
N ALA A 27 -24.67 -10.89 12.31
CA ALA A 27 -23.49 -10.36 11.65
C ALA A 27 -22.34 -11.28 12.04
N GLY A 28 -21.69 -11.89 11.06
CA GLY A 28 -20.52 -12.72 11.31
C GLY A 28 -19.49 -11.90 12.08
N ALA A 29 -18.81 -12.50 13.06
CA ALA A 29 -17.69 -11.83 13.70
C ALA A 29 -16.62 -11.55 12.64
N ALA A 30 -16.19 -10.29 12.51
CA ALA A 30 -15.14 -9.93 11.56
C ALA A 30 -13.89 -10.76 11.84
N THR A 31 -13.31 -11.35 10.79
CA THR A 31 -12.10 -12.19 10.90
C THR A 31 -10.93 -11.51 10.21
N TRP A 32 -9.73 -11.61 10.80
CA TRP A 32 -8.50 -11.14 10.15
C TRP A 32 -7.91 -12.25 9.29
N GLU A 33 -7.59 -11.95 8.03
CA GLU A 33 -6.93 -12.87 7.11
C GLU A 33 -5.60 -12.31 6.60
N THR A 34 -4.59 -13.18 6.53
CA THR A 34 -3.31 -12.86 5.89
C THR A 34 -3.42 -13.15 4.40
N VAL A 35 -3.12 -12.15 3.58
CA VAL A 35 -3.23 -12.21 2.12
C VAL A 35 -1.87 -12.37 1.45
N LEU A 36 -0.84 -11.74 2.02
CA LEU A 36 0.54 -11.85 1.54
C LEU A 36 1.47 -11.92 2.75
N SER A 37 2.33 -12.94 2.77
CA SER A 37 3.40 -13.11 3.76
C SER A 37 4.43 -14.09 3.22
N GLY A 38 5.71 -13.93 3.60
CA GLY A 38 6.77 -14.85 3.22
C GLY A 38 7.06 -14.92 1.71
N SER A 39 6.59 -13.94 0.92
CA SER A 39 6.68 -14.00 -0.54
C SER A 39 8.10 -14.01 -1.06
N PHE A 40 9.07 -13.52 -0.29
CA PHE A 40 10.48 -13.44 -0.70
C PHE A 40 11.30 -14.67 -0.28
N ALA A 41 10.68 -15.73 0.24
CA ALA A 41 11.39 -16.94 0.68
C ALA A 41 12.06 -17.72 -0.47
N SER A 42 11.50 -17.64 -1.68
CA SER A 42 12.02 -18.29 -2.89
C SER A 42 11.51 -17.59 -4.14
N TYR A 43 12.10 -17.86 -5.31
CA TYR A 43 11.54 -17.36 -6.58
C TYR A 43 10.15 -17.93 -6.86
N ALA A 44 9.86 -19.16 -6.45
CA ALA A 44 8.53 -19.76 -6.61
C ALA A 44 7.47 -18.98 -5.81
N THR A 45 7.76 -18.66 -4.54
CA THR A 45 6.84 -17.85 -3.70
C THR A 45 6.76 -16.41 -4.21
N LEU A 46 7.88 -15.83 -4.67
CA LEU A 46 7.91 -14.48 -5.22
C LEU A 46 6.99 -14.41 -6.44
N GLN A 47 7.20 -15.29 -7.40
CA GLN A 47 6.46 -15.34 -8.65
C GLN A 47 5.01 -15.78 -8.45
N SER A 48 4.68 -16.44 -7.34
CA SER A 48 3.28 -16.72 -6.99
C SER A 48 2.53 -15.46 -6.55
N ALA A 49 3.21 -14.52 -5.89
CA ALA A 49 2.60 -13.34 -5.26
C ALA A 49 2.84 -12.02 -6.00
N TRP A 50 3.89 -11.94 -6.83
CA TRP A 50 4.36 -10.72 -7.48
C TRP A 50 4.56 -10.92 -8.98
N ASN A 51 4.32 -9.85 -9.73
CA ASN A 51 4.78 -9.68 -11.10
C ASN A 51 6.01 -8.75 -11.09
N TYR A 52 6.91 -8.96 -12.03
CA TYR A 52 8.03 -8.04 -12.27
C TYR A 52 7.54 -6.79 -13.02
N LEU A 53 8.33 -5.72 -12.93
CA LEU A 53 8.07 -4.40 -13.50
C LEU A 53 6.86 -3.69 -12.85
N TYR A 54 6.58 -2.47 -13.33
CA TYR A 54 5.32 -1.80 -12.99
C TYR A 54 4.15 -2.49 -13.71
N PRO A 55 2.91 -2.34 -13.22
CA PRO A 55 1.72 -2.86 -13.90
C PRO A 55 1.57 -2.39 -15.35
N TRP A 56 2.20 -1.27 -15.71
CA TRP A 56 2.18 -0.66 -17.04
C TRP A 56 3.51 -0.78 -17.82
N GLY A 57 4.49 -1.55 -17.33
CA GLY A 57 5.74 -1.80 -18.04
C GLY A 57 6.99 -1.31 -17.31
N SER A 58 8.04 -0.98 -18.07
CA SER A 58 9.40 -0.77 -17.55
C SER A 58 9.70 0.65 -17.09
N ASP A 59 8.89 1.63 -17.46
CA ASP A 59 9.26 3.04 -17.36
C ASP A 59 8.33 3.77 -16.38
N HIS A 60 8.88 4.85 -15.79
CA HIS A 60 8.16 5.79 -14.94
C HIS A 60 8.81 7.19 -15.06
N ASN A 61 8.59 8.08 -14.11
CA ASN A 61 8.90 9.52 -14.18
C ASN A 61 10.34 9.86 -13.73
N GLY A 62 11.25 8.90 -13.83
CA GLY A 62 12.67 9.05 -13.51
C GLY A 62 13.56 8.56 -14.65
N SER A 63 14.87 8.56 -14.39
CA SER A 63 15.91 8.19 -15.36
C SER A 63 16.34 6.72 -15.27
N ALA A 64 15.60 5.88 -14.54
CA ALA A 64 15.80 4.43 -14.52
C ALA A 64 14.73 3.70 -15.34
N ARG A 65 15.18 2.77 -16.17
CA ARG A 65 14.35 1.75 -16.82
C ARG A 65 14.43 0.44 -16.05
N MET A 66 13.28 -0.20 -15.83
CA MET A 66 13.19 -1.42 -15.03
C MET A 66 13.48 -2.68 -15.85
N TYR A 67 14.35 -3.54 -15.32
CA TYR A 67 14.77 -4.81 -15.92
C TYR A 67 14.63 -5.95 -14.93
N ALA A 68 13.55 -6.72 -15.06
CA ALA A 68 13.41 -7.98 -14.35
C ALA A 68 12.33 -8.84 -15.00
N SER A 69 12.51 -10.16 -14.95
CA SER A 69 11.52 -11.15 -15.38
C SER A 69 11.74 -12.46 -14.65
N ALA A 70 10.89 -13.47 -14.89
CA ALA A 70 11.06 -14.79 -14.30
C ALA A 70 12.36 -15.50 -14.74
N SER A 71 12.99 -15.05 -15.82
CA SER A 71 14.25 -15.58 -16.35
C SER A 71 15.42 -14.58 -16.24
N ASP A 72 15.18 -13.35 -15.81
CA ASP A 72 16.21 -12.31 -15.65
C ASP A 72 16.07 -11.63 -14.29
N HIS A 73 17.04 -11.90 -13.43
CA HIS A 73 17.10 -11.40 -12.06
C HIS A 73 18.24 -10.39 -11.85
N ASN A 74 18.79 -9.79 -12.92
CA ASN A 74 19.97 -8.93 -12.82
C ASN A 74 19.76 -7.69 -11.94
N HIS A 75 18.56 -7.10 -11.96
CA HIS A 75 18.22 -5.92 -11.13
C HIS A 75 17.20 -6.21 -10.03
N VAL A 76 16.63 -7.41 -10.01
CA VAL A 76 15.69 -7.86 -8.98
C VAL A 76 16.01 -9.32 -8.63
N TYR A 77 16.52 -9.54 -7.43
CA TYR A 77 16.91 -10.89 -6.98
C TYR A 77 16.66 -11.08 -5.48
N LEU A 78 16.74 -12.33 -5.04
CA LEU A 78 16.62 -12.71 -3.64
C LEU A 78 18.01 -12.98 -3.03
N GLU A 79 18.30 -12.36 -1.90
CA GLU A 79 19.41 -12.71 -1.01
C GLU A 79 18.95 -13.78 0.00
N SER A 80 19.90 -14.40 0.70
CA SER A 80 19.59 -15.35 1.78
C SER A 80 18.72 -14.72 2.87
N GLY A 81 17.83 -15.50 3.48
CA GLY A 81 17.00 -15.03 4.60
C GLY A 81 15.74 -14.28 4.18
N GLY A 82 15.29 -14.43 2.92
CA GLY A 82 14.01 -13.87 2.47
C GLY A 82 14.07 -12.37 2.17
N VAL A 83 15.22 -11.88 1.73
CA VAL A 83 15.43 -10.47 1.39
C VAL A 83 15.33 -10.28 -0.12
N LEU A 84 14.40 -9.44 -0.54
CA LEU A 84 14.34 -8.92 -1.90
C LEU A 84 15.36 -7.80 -2.06
N VAL A 85 16.10 -7.82 -3.16
CA VAL A 85 17.01 -6.75 -3.56
C VAL A 85 16.56 -6.16 -4.89
N VAL A 86 16.46 -4.84 -4.92
CA VAL A 86 16.35 -4.04 -6.13
C VAL A 86 17.67 -3.29 -6.32
N LYS A 87 18.32 -3.52 -7.45
CA LYS A 87 19.64 -2.96 -7.78
C LYS A 87 19.51 -1.92 -8.89
N ALA A 88 19.98 -0.71 -8.66
CA ALA A 88 20.20 0.28 -9.71
C ALA A 88 21.67 0.30 -10.14
N SER A 89 21.92 0.24 -11.46
CA SER A 89 23.23 0.37 -12.08
C SER A 89 23.21 1.51 -13.09
N ARG A 90 24.23 2.36 -13.06
CA ARG A 90 24.38 3.43 -14.05
C ARG A 90 24.87 2.86 -15.38
N ILE A 91 24.25 3.28 -16.48
CA ILE A 91 24.68 2.92 -17.84
C ILE A 91 25.62 3.97 -18.44
N THR A 92 26.37 3.60 -19.47
CA THR A 92 27.35 4.47 -20.15
C THR A 92 27.08 4.65 -21.64
N TRP A 93 25.90 4.23 -22.11
CA TRP A 93 25.45 4.39 -23.50
C TRP A 93 24.12 5.15 -23.53
N ASP A 94 23.77 5.66 -24.71
CA ASP A 94 22.46 6.28 -24.93
C ASP A 94 21.41 5.19 -25.19
N GLU A 95 20.42 5.13 -24.30
CA GLU A 95 19.29 4.21 -24.39
C GLU A 95 17.96 4.94 -24.67
N GLY A 96 18.04 6.24 -24.98
CA GLY A 96 16.90 7.10 -25.17
C GLY A 96 16.29 7.58 -23.85
N THR A 97 15.00 7.90 -23.89
CA THR A 97 14.24 8.48 -22.78
C THR A 97 13.21 7.51 -22.23
N SER A 98 12.73 7.79 -21.01
CA SER A 98 11.55 7.15 -20.44
C SER A 98 10.33 7.37 -21.36
N SER A 99 9.51 6.33 -21.49
CA SER A 99 8.21 6.43 -22.16
C SER A 99 7.14 7.15 -21.34
N SER A 100 7.43 7.50 -20.08
CA SER A 100 6.51 8.22 -19.19
C SER A 100 6.93 9.68 -19.01
N ASP A 101 5.95 10.58 -18.83
CA ASP A 101 6.19 11.98 -18.47
C ASP A 101 7.09 12.08 -17.21
N PRO A 102 8.08 12.99 -17.17
CA PRO A 102 8.40 14.02 -18.16
C PRO A 102 9.40 13.59 -19.24
N HIS A 103 9.47 12.30 -19.57
CA HIS A 103 10.34 11.70 -20.58
C HIS A 103 11.84 11.95 -20.35
N LEU A 104 12.29 11.74 -19.12
CA LEU A 104 13.71 11.92 -18.76
C LEU A 104 14.61 10.92 -19.51
N PRO A 105 15.84 11.31 -19.89
CA PRO A 105 16.83 10.37 -20.42
C PRO A 105 17.09 9.21 -19.46
N ILE A 106 17.26 8.01 -20.01
CA ILE A 106 17.60 6.82 -19.23
C ILE A 106 19.09 6.83 -18.94
N HIS A 107 19.42 6.92 -17.66
CA HIS A 107 20.79 6.89 -17.14
C HIS A 107 21.08 5.64 -16.31
N TYR A 108 20.03 4.88 -15.94
CA TYR A 108 20.15 3.72 -15.06
C TYR A 108 19.28 2.56 -15.52
N HIS A 109 19.77 1.36 -15.26
CA HIS A 109 18.96 0.15 -15.20
C HIS A 109 18.63 -0.14 -13.75
N SER A 110 17.37 -0.47 -13.45
CA SER A 110 16.89 -0.73 -12.09
C SER A 110 15.78 -1.79 -12.07
N GLY A 111 15.02 -1.88 -10.99
CA GLY A 111 13.94 -2.85 -10.84
C GLY A 111 12.67 -2.31 -10.18
N ALA A 112 11.57 -2.95 -10.53
CA ALA A 112 10.26 -2.79 -9.91
C ALA A 112 9.56 -4.15 -9.82
N LEU A 113 8.69 -4.30 -8.84
CA LEU A 113 7.71 -5.39 -8.77
C LEU A 113 6.38 -4.83 -8.28
N HIS A 114 5.29 -5.49 -8.67
CA HIS A 114 3.97 -5.23 -8.13
C HIS A 114 3.28 -6.52 -7.68
N ALA A 115 2.54 -6.45 -6.58
CA ALA A 115 1.81 -7.60 -6.07
C ALA A 115 0.66 -7.95 -7.02
N LYS A 116 0.44 -9.25 -7.25
CA LYS A 116 -0.71 -9.75 -8.02
C LYS A 116 -2.02 -9.49 -7.28
N GLN A 117 -1.98 -9.53 -5.95
CA GLN A 117 -3.11 -9.14 -5.12
C GLN A 117 -3.27 -7.62 -5.15
N GLN A 118 -4.45 -7.17 -5.56
CA GLN A 118 -4.87 -5.78 -5.41
C GLN A 118 -5.46 -5.55 -4.01
N ILE A 119 -5.20 -4.38 -3.45
CA ILE A 119 -5.84 -3.90 -2.24
C ILE A 119 -7.15 -3.24 -2.64
N LEU A 120 -8.27 -3.74 -2.09
CA LEU A 120 -9.60 -3.25 -2.40
C LEU A 120 -10.37 -3.05 -1.10
N VAL A 121 -10.53 -1.79 -0.72
CA VAL A 121 -11.28 -1.41 0.50
C VAL A 121 -12.76 -1.28 0.15
N ASN A 122 -13.61 -2.09 0.77
CA ASN A 122 -15.05 -2.10 0.56
C ASN A 122 -15.80 -2.68 1.77
N ASP A 123 -17.10 -2.91 1.67
CA ASP A 123 -17.90 -3.45 2.79
C ASP A 123 -17.51 -4.89 3.17
N GLN A 124 -16.98 -5.68 2.24
CA GLN A 124 -16.50 -7.03 2.52
C GLN A 124 -15.12 -7.03 3.19
N PHE A 125 -14.25 -6.09 2.79
CA PHE A 125 -12.88 -5.93 3.28
C PHE A 125 -12.65 -4.49 3.75
N PRO A 126 -13.20 -4.09 4.90
CA PRO A 126 -13.22 -2.70 5.31
C PRO A 126 -11.88 -2.21 5.85
N GLU A 127 -11.00 -3.09 6.32
CA GLU A 127 -9.69 -2.71 6.84
C GLU A 127 -8.59 -3.54 6.19
N TRP A 128 -7.46 -2.91 5.90
CA TRP A 128 -6.26 -3.52 5.35
C TRP A 128 -5.02 -3.03 6.10
N GLU A 129 -4.05 -3.93 6.25
CA GLU A 129 -2.70 -3.60 6.69
C GLU A 129 -1.73 -3.91 5.56
N VAL A 130 -0.85 -2.95 5.27
CA VAL A 130 0.25 -3.11 4.31
C VAL A 130 1.52 -2.68 5.04
N ARG A 131 2.50 -3.59 5.15
CA ARG A 131 3.76 -3.28 5.83
C ARG A 131 4.94 -4.02 5.23
N GLY A 132 6.14 -3.57 5.57
CA GLY A 132 7.39 -4.27 5.31
C GLY A 132 8.55 -3.62 6.04
N GLU A 133 9.70 -4.27 6.02
CA GLU A 133 10.96 -3.71 6.48
C GLU A 133 11.88 -3.43 5.29
N PHE A 134 12.57 -2.28 5.33
CA PHE A 134 13.33 -1.80 4.18
C PHE A 134 14.69 -1.22 4.59
N GLN A 135 15.69 -1.41 3.73
CA GLN A 135 16.94 -0.64 3.73
C GLN A 135 16.94 0.22 2.47
N ALA A 136 16.71 1.51 2.63
CA ALA A 136 16.50 2.45 1.53
C ALA A 136 17.76 3.30 1.26
N PRO A 137 18.22 3.39 -0.01
CA PRO A 137 19.21 4.39 -0.36
C PRO A 137 18.59 5.79 -0.27
N SER A 138 19.36 6.74 0.23
CA SER A 138 18.92 8.11 0.49
C SER A 138 19.92 9.16 -0.03
N ALA A 139 20.79 8.76 -0.95
CA ALA A 139 21.74 9.67 -1.57
C ALA A 139 21.05 10.45 -2.69
N LYS A 140 21.55 11.64 -3.02
CA LYS A 140 21.03 12.42 -4.14
C LYS A 140 20.89 11.55 -5.40
N GLY A 141 19.74 11.63 -6.06
CA GLY A 141 19.40 10.86 -7.25
C GLY A 141 18.93 9.43 -7.02
N THR A 142 18.75 8.98 -5.77
CA THR A 142 18.09 7.70 -5.47
C THR A 142 16.63 7.93 -5.07
N TRP A 143 15.71 7.17 -5.66
CA TRP A 143 14.27 7.28 -5.41
C TRP A 143 13.61 5.89 -5.18
N PRO A 144 13.91 5.24 -4.04
CA PRO A 144 13.22 4.02 -3.64
C PRO A 144 11.79 4.33 -3.16
N ALA A 145 10.85 3.42 -3.47
CA ALA A 145 9.46 3.54 -3.03
C ALA A 145 8.82 2.19 -2.66
N PHE A 146 7.87 2.25 -1.72
CA PHE A 146 6.90 1.21 -1.37
C PHE A 146 5.54 1.88 -1.25
N TRP A 147 4.63 1.60 -2.19
CA TRP A 147 3.50 2.49 -2.42
C TRP A 147 2.31 1.78 -3.07
N LEU A 148 1.18 2.47 -3.05
CA LEU A 148 -0.10 2.05 -3.57
C LEU A 148 -0.55 2.98 -4.67
N THR A 149 -1.06 2.44 -5.77
CA THR A 149 -1.66 3.24 -6.84
C THR A 149 -2.83 2.52 -7.49
N GLY A 150 -3.80 3.26 -7.98
CA GLY A 150 -5.03 2.70 -8.55
C GLY A 150 -4.75 1.80 -9.74
N ALA A 151 -5.42 0.65 -9.75
CA ALA A 151 -5.18 -0.38 -10.75
C ALA A 151 -5.86 -0.10 -12.09
N ASN A 152 -6.97 0.64 -12.05
CA ASN A 152 -7.78 0.96 -13.23
C ASN A 152 -7.76 2.46 -13.55
N THR A 153 -7.58 3.30 -12.53
CA THR A 153 -7.60 4.77 -12.65
C THR A 153 -6.61 5.36 -11.67
N TRP A 154 -6.05 6.51 -12.02
CA TRP A 154 -5.37 7.38 -11.07
C TRP A 154 -6.19 8.67 -10.90
N PRO A 155 -6.49 9.14 -9.67
CA PRO A 155 -6.26 8.49 -8.36
C PRO A 155 -7.06 7.18 -8.19
N PRO A 156 -6.79 6.34 -7.16
CA PRO A 156 -6.04 6.57 -5.90
C PRO A 156 -4.50 6.48 -5.95
N GLU A 157 -3.80 7.12 -5.01
CA GLU A 157 -2.37 6.92 -4.72
C GLU A 157 -2.02 7.14 -3.24
N SER A 158 -1.14 6.30 -2.68
CA SER A 158 -0.61 6.41 -1.33
C SER A 158 0.81 5.85 -1.21
N ASP A 159 1.77 6.69 -0.85
CA ASP A 159 3.16 6.33 -0.61
C ASP A 159 3.40 5.99 0.86
N ILE A 160 3.88 4.77 1.13
CA ILE A 160 4.16 4.28 2.50
C ILE A 160 5.65 4.49 2.82
N LEU A 161 6.51 4.27 1.83
CA LEU A 161 7.92 4.64 1.85
C LEU A 161 8.23 5.38 0.54
N GLU A 162 8.85 6.55 0.64
CA GLU A 162 9.37 7.27 -0.51
C GLU A 162 10.53 8.18 -0.05
N PHE A 163 11.73 7.95 -0.58
CA PHE A 163 12.88 8.84 -0.37
C PHE A 163 13.20 9.59 -1.66
N LYS A 164 13.54 10.87 -1.54
CA LYS A 164 13.82 11.75 -2.69
C LYS A 164 15.20 12.39 -2.55
N GLY A 165 16.25 11.58 -2.69
CA GLY A 165 17.62 12.09 -2.72
C GLY A 165 18.19 12.57 -1.39
N ASP A 166 17.47 12.35 -0.29
CA ASP A 166 17.91 12.65 1.08
C ASP A 166 17.26 11.69 2.09
N ALA A 167 17.59 11.84 3.38
CA ALA A 167 17.17 10.95 4.45
C ALA A 167 15.75 11.21 5.00
N ARG A 168 14.90 11.95 4.28
CA ARG A 168 13.51 12.17 4.67
C ARG A 168 12.60 11.21 3.92
N ASN A 169 11.86 10.40 4.66
CA ASN A 169 10.76 9.63 4.11
C ASN A 169 9.52 10.51 3.94
N TRP A 170 8.89 10.40 2.79
CA TRP A 170 7.63 11.04 2.46
C TRP A 170 6.53 10.00 2.55
N PHE A 171 5.62 10.18 3.51
CA PHE A 171 4.33 9.52 3.48
C PHE A 171 3.39 10.45 2.73
N ASN A 172 2.85 10.01 1.59
CA ASN A 172 1.96 10.85 0.79
C ASN A 172 0.66 10.14 0.45
N THR A 173 -0.40 10.91 0.23
CA THR A 173 -1.66 10.40 -0.32
C THR A 173 -2.28 11.42 -1.24
N TYR A 174 -2.67 10.97 -2.43
CA TYR A 174 -3.54 11.71 -3.34
C TYR A 174 -4.79 10.88 -3.59
N ARG A 175 -5.98 11.31 -3.19
CA ARG A 175 -6.60 12.63 -3.27
C ARG A 175 -7.32 12.90 -1.95
N ASN A 176 -6.96 13.95 -1.20
CA ASN A 176 -7.67 14.29 0.02
C ASN A 176 -9.05 14.90 -0.26
N ALA A 177 -9.81 15.25 0.78
CA ALA A 177 -11.17 15.79 0.64
C ALA A 177 -11.25 17.09 -0.21
N SER A 178 -10.17 17.88 -0.29
CA SER A 178 -10.09 19.08 -1.13
C SER A 178 -9.53 18.81 -2.53
N GLY A 179 -9.28 17.55 -2.90
CA GLY A 179 -8.70 17.20 -4.19
C GLY A 179 -7.18 17.38 -4.28
N ALA A 180 -6.46 17.44 -3.16
CA ALA A 180 -5.03 17.74 -3.10
C ALA A 180 -4.21 16.61 -2.45
N TRP A 181 -2.89 16.77 -2.47
CA TRP A 181 -1.95 15.93 -1.75
C TRP A 181 -2.03 16.15 -0.24
N SER A 182 -1.89 15.07 0.52
CA SER A 182 -1.52 15.12 1.94
C SER A 182 -0.12 14.54 2.08
N ASN A 183 0.78 15.26 2.76
CA ASN A 183 2.16 14.87 2.94
C ASN A 183 2.52 14.90 4.43
N THR A 184 3.13 13.82 4.92
CA THR A 184 3.79 13.79 6.22
C THR A 184 5.24 13.38 6.00
N ILE A 185 6.18 14.27 6.33
CA ILE A 185 7.61 14.06 6.05
C ILE A 185 8.33 13.77 7.37
N LYS A 186 9.12 12.69 7.41
CA LYS A 186 9.88 12.29 8.59
C LYS A 186 11.33 12.01 8.21
N THR A 187 12.27 12.64 8.91
CA THR A 187 13.68 12.25 8.86
C THR A 187 13.83 10.85 9.44
N VAL A 188 14.51 9.97 8.70
CA VAL A 188 14.86 8.62 9.13
C VAL A 188 16.37 8.60 9.37
N SER A 189 16.76 8.25 10.59
CA SER A 189 18.19 8.14 10.92
C SER A 189 18.75 6.88 10.26
N ASN A 190 19.80 7.03 9.45
CA ASN A 190 20.45 5.94 8.72
C ASN A 190 19.46 5.06 7.90
N PRO A 191 18.83 5.60 6.84
CA PRO A 191 17.85 4.86 6.02
C PRO A 191 18.36 3.54 5.42
N GLY A 192 19.69 3.37 5.34
CA GLY A 192 20.33 2.11 4.94
C GLY A 192 20.29 1.00 5.99
N SER A 193 19.85 1.28 7.22
CA SER A 193 19.47 0.25 8.21
C SER A 193 18.06 -0.26 7.95
N TRP A 194 17.68 -1.37 8.60
CA TRP A 194 16.31 -1.87 8.53
C TRP A 194 15.37 -0.97 9.30
N HIS A 195 14.37 -0.44 8.61
CA HIS A 195 13.25 0.31 9.19
C HIS A 195 11.92 -0.30 8.77
N GLY A 196 10.95 -0.30 9.68
CA GLY A 196 9.59 -0.79 9.43
C GLY A 196 8.67 0.31 8.94
N TYR A 197 7.98 0.07 7.83
CA TYR A 197 7.00 1.00 7.25
C TYR A 197 5.66 0.30 7.14
N ARG A 198 4.60 0.99 7.57
CA ARG A 198 3.27 0.41 7.65
C ARG A 198 2.20 1.44 7.33
N ALA A 199 1.21 1.00 6.56
CA ALA A 199 -0.08 1.67 6.39
C ALA A 199 -1.20 0.78 6.93
N TRP A 200 -2.04 1.35 7.79
CA TRP A 200 -3.33 0.79 8.17
C TRP A 200 -4.43 1.59 7.47
N ILE A 201 -5.20 0.92 6.61
CA ILE A 201 -6.19 1.54 5.73
C ILE A 201 -7.56 1.08 6.17
N ALA A 202 -8.45 2.01 6.52
CA ALA A 202 -9.79 1.69 7.01
C ALA A 202 -10.85 2.47 6.23
N LYS A 203 -11.90 1.78 5.79
CA LYS A 203 -13.13 2.38 5.26
C LYS A 203 -13.77 3.25 6.33
N VAL A 204 -13.99 4.54 6.04
CA VAL A 204 -14.60 5.47 7.01
C VAL A 204 -16.02 5.87 6.67
N ASN A 205 -16.40 5.78 5.40
CA ASN A 205 -17.77 5.98 4.94
C ASN A 205 -17.97 5.23 3.60
N ALA A 206 -19.02 5.56 2.84
CA ALA A 206 -19.33 4.89 1.57
C ALA A 206 -18.29 5.12 0.46
N THR A 207 -17.49 6.20 0.53
CA THR A 207 -16.58 6.62 -0.54
C THR A 207 -15.13 6.67 -0.12
N ASP A 208 -14.85 6.92 1.16
CA ASP A 208 -13.52 7.31 1.62
C ASP A 208 -12.87 6.28 2.54
N VAL A 209 -11.54 6.35 2.59
CA VAL A 209 -10.71 5.62 3.55
C VAL A 209 -9.85 6.59 4.36
N ASP A 210 -9.53 6.24 5.60
CA ASP A 210 -8.42 6.85 6.34
C ASP A 210 -7.21 5.90 6.26
N ILE A 211 -6.02 6.47 6.05
CA ILE A 211 -4.74 5.76 5.98
C ILE A 211 -3.85 6.26 7.12
N HIS A 212 -3.55 5.38 8.07
CA HIS A 212 -2.66 5.65 9.20
C HIS A 212 -1.27 5.11 8.88
N TYR A 213 -0.26 5.97 8.94
CA TYR A 213 1.12 5.61 8.69
C TYR A 213 1.89 5.38 9.98
N TYR A 214 2.83 4.44 9.94
CA TYR A 214 3.75 4.14 11.02
C TYR A 214 5.16 3.97 10.47
N LEU A 215 6.13 4.44 11.25
CA LEU A 215 7.56 4.25 11.06
C LEU A 215 8.11 3.58 12.31
N ASP A 216 8.76 2.43 12.17
CA ASP A 216 9.31 1.64 13.27
C ASP A 216 8.29 1.38 14.40
N GLY A 217 7.06 1.04 13.99
CA GLY A 217 5.93 0.80 14.91
C GLY A 217 5.34 2.06 15.55
N THR A 218 5.96 3.22 15.38
CA THR A 218 5.48 4.50 15.91
C THR A 218 4.52 5.15 14.93
N TRP A 219 3.34 5.57 15.39
CA TRP A 219 2.38 6.30 14.57
C TRP A 219 2.97 7.64 14.10
N VAL A 220 2.87 7.89 12.80
CA VAL A 220 3.44 9.08 12.14
C VAL A 220 2.37 10.10 11.81
N GLY A 221 1.24 9.65 11.28
CA GLY A 221 0.22 10.54 10.74
C GLY A 221 -0.97 9.77 10.17
N ARG A 222 -2.02 10.51 9.82
CA ARG A 222 -3.21 9.98 9.16
C ARG A 222 -3.58 10.88 7.98
N HIS A 223 -3.77 10.27 6.82
CA HIS A 223 -4.31 10.94 5.64
C HIS A 223 -5.69 10.40 5.27
N ARG A 224 -6.47 11.22 4.57
CA ARG A 224 -7.75 10.83 3.96
C ARG A 224 -7.51 10.47 2.50
N GLY A 225 -7.87 9.26 2.09
CA GLY A 225 -8.03 8.88 0.69
C GLY A 225 -9.49 9.07 0.27
N ALA A 226 -9.81 10.22 -0.32
CA ALA A 226 -11.17 10.55 -0.75
C ALA A 226 -11.52 9.81 -2.05
N GLY A 227 -12.63 9.07 -2.03
CA GLY A 227 -13.07 8.26 -3.17
C GLY A 227 -12.27 6.96 -3.38
N PHE A 228 -11.55 6.47 -2.38
CA PHE A 228 -10.73 5.25 -2.47
C PHE A 228 -11.54 3.96 -2.28
N VAL A 229 -12.74 4.03 -1.70
CA VAL A 229 -13.61 2.84 -1.55
C VAL A 229 -13.99 2.31 -2.93
N ASN A 230 -13.96 0.98 -3.08
CA ASN A 230 -14.19 0.27 -4.35
C ASN A 230 -13.19 0.61 -5.48
N GLN A 231 -12.07 1.28 -5.17
CA GLN A 231 -10.97 1.47 -6.11
C GLN A 231 -9.86 0.46 -5.81
N PRO A 232 -9.61 -0.53 -6.69
CA PRO A 232 -8.51 -1.47 -6.49
C PRO A 232 -7.18 -0.75 -6.64
N MET A 233 -6.21 -1.08 -5.80
CA MET A 233 -4.85 -0.53 -5.82
C MET A 233 -3.81 -1.63 -5.98
N TRP A 234 -2.83 -1.40 -6.84
CA TRP A 234 -1.59 -2.16 -6.89
C TRP A 234 -0.69 -1.81 -5.71
N LEU A 235 0.01 -2.81 -5.16
CA LEU A 235 1.12 -2.62 -4.24
C LEU A 235 2.44 -2.72 -5.02
N ILE A 236 3.30 -1.72 -4.93
CA ILE A 236 4.53 -1.62 -5.73
C ILE A 236 5.76 -1.45 -4.83
N VAL A 237 6.84 -2.15 -5.17
CA VAL A 237 8.20 -1.92 -4.66
C VAL A 237 9.08 -1.57 -5.86
N ASN A 238 9.74 -0.42 -5.87
CA ASN A 238 10.67 -0.07 -6.95
C ASN A 238 11.82 0.81 -6.46
N MET A 239 12.85 0.93 -7.30
CA MET A 239 13.92 1.89 -7.14
C MET A 239 14.06 2.73 -8.41
N GLN A 240 13.40 3.89 -8.42
CA GLN A 240 13.58 4.87 -9.49
C GLN A 240 14.86 5.68 -9.22
N MET A 241 15.40 6.36 -10.23
CA MET A 241 16.61 7.19 -10.12
C MET A 241 16.35 8.58 -10.70
N GLU A 242 17.00 9.58 -10.11
CA GLU A 242 16.90 10.99 -10.48
C GLU A 242 15.45 11.51 -10.47
N GLY A 243 15.08 12.42 -11.38
CA GLY A 243 13.78 13.09 -11.34
C GLY A 243 13.58 13.87 -10.04
N SER A 244 12.53 13.52 -9.28
CA SER A 244 12.21 14.16 -7.99
C SER A 244 13.31 14.00 -6.93
N SER A 245 14.23 13.04 -7.10
CA SER A 245 15.37 12.83 -6.21
C SER A 245 16.62 13.66 -6.57
N GLY A 246 16.53 14.46 -7.64
CA GLY A 246 17.61 15.31 -8.14
C GLY A 246 18.66 14.56 -8.96
N ALA A 247 19.55 15.31 -9.62
CA ALA A 247 20.61 14.76 -10.46
C ALA A 247 21.95 15.50 -10.24
N PRO A 248 23.11 14.87 -10.51
CA PRO A 248 23.27 13.48 -10.90
C PRO A 248 23.06 12.51 -9.72
N GLY A 249 22.61 11.30 -10.03
CA GLY A 249 22.62 10.16 -9.11
C GLY A 249 24.00 9.49 -8.97
N PRO A 250 24.11 8.45 -8.11
CA PRO A 250 25.34 7.72 -7.86
C PRO A 250 25.93 7.07 -9.13
N SER A 251 27.26 6.97 -9.22
CA SER A 251 27.92 6.24 -10.32
C SER A 251 28.11 4.76 -10.05
N ALA A 252 28.12 4.36 -8.77
CA ALA A 252 28.23 2.97 -8.34
C ALA A 252 26.85 2.30 -8.22
N ASP A 253 26.86 0.97 -8.23
CA ASP A 253 25.66 0.18 -7.95
C ASP A 253 25.04 0.58 -6.62
N THR A 254 23.73 0.82 -6.65
CA THR A 254 22.96 1.21 -5.47
C THR A 254 21.87 0.17 -5.21
N PHE A 255 21.62 -0.14 -3.94
CA PHE A 255 20.77 -1.25 -3.54
C PHE A 255 19.63 -0.76 -2.63
N TYR A 256 18.42 -1.18 -2.96
CA TYR A 256 17.24 -1.06 -2.12
C TYR A 256 16.81 -2.48 -1.70
N ARG A 257 16.63 -2.71 -0.40
CA ARG A 257 16.28 -4.04 0.12
C ARG A 257 14.94 -4.02 0.83
N ALA A 258 14.19 -5.10 0.70
CA ALA A 258 12.91 -5.31 1.34
C ALA A 258 12.82 -6.72 1.96
N ARG A 259 12.22 -6.82 3.13
CA ARG A 259 11.89 -8.11 3.78
C ARG A 259 10.59 -7.98 4.57
N GLU A 260 10.06 -9.11 5.00
CA GLU A 260 8.85 -9.15 5.85
C GLU A 260 7.67 -8.35 5.30
N VAL A 261 7.56 -8.27 3.96
CA VAL A 261 6.43 -7.62 3.31
C VAL A 261 5.18 -8.45 3.59
N TYR A 262 4.17 -7.77 4.10
CA TYR A 262 2.95 -8.36 4.63
C TYR A 262 1.75 -7.55 4.17
N VAL A 263 0.69 -8.28 3.79
CA VAL A 263 -0.64 -7.73 3.56
C VAL A 263 -1.66 -8.56 4.33
N GLY A 264 -2.46 -7.91 5.15
CA GLY A 264 -3.58 -8.50 5.88
C GLY A 264 -4.84 -7.67 5.72
N ARG A 265 -6.00 -8.25 5.99
CA ARG A 265 -7.28 -7.54 5.95
C ARG A 265 -8.31 -8.13 6.88
N THR A 266 -9.29 -7.33 7.27
CA THR A 266 -10.53 -7.85 7.86
C THR A 266 -11.46 -8.36 6.78
N ARG A 267 -12.23 -9.41 7.11
CA ARG A 267 -13.40 -9.87 6.37
C ARG A 267 -14.62 -9.70 7.27
N ALA A 268 -15.53 -8.83 6.86
CA ALA A 268 -16.80 -8.56 7.56
C ALA A 268 -17.83 -9.67 7.31
#